data_AF-X1SB26-F1
#
_entry.id   AF-X1SB26-F1
#
_cell.length_a   1.000
_cell.length_b   1.000
_cell.length_c   1.000
_cell.angle_alpha   90.00
_cell.angle_beta   90.00
_cell.angle_gamma   90.00
#
_symmetry.space_group_name_H-M   'P 1'
#
loop_
_entity.id
_entity.type
_entity.pdbx_description
1 polymer ?
#
loop_
_entity_poly.entity_id
_entity_poly.type
_entity_poly.pdbx_seq_one_letter_code
_entity_poly.pdbx_strand_id
1 'polypeptide(L)'
;MPLLITGHVTKEGAIAGPGTLEHIVDVVLYFEGEPFSSYRVLRSVKNRFGSTHEVGIFEMSDRGLIEVGNPSQVFLSAYKDGTMGSVVVPTLEGNRPLLVEIQALTTPNSFTPPRRITNGVDFNRLLLIIAVLTKRAGLKLFNQDIIVNVTGGLRVNEPAVDLGIASAIASSFRDAKPISGLVALGEVGLNGELRGVSHVERRIAEAIRLGFKSCLMPRLPPVIASEVKQSLHSAEIQLIEVGSVAEALRLGLTREPKIQNAKGKNTGQA
;
A
#
# COMPACT_ATOMS: atom_id res chain seq x y z
N MET A 1 -16.53 -26.16 -27.79
CA MET A 1 -15.31 -25.45 -28.26
C MET A 1 -15.29 -24.09 -27.57
N PRO A 2 -14.21 -23.70 -26.87
CA PRO A 2 -14.12 -22.37 -26.26
C PRO A 2 -14.00 -21.29 -27.34
N LEU A 3 -14.75 -20.19 -27.21
CA LEU A 3 -14.68 -19.02 -28.09
C LEU A 3 -14.08 -17.85 -27.31
N LEU A 4 -13.02 -17.26 -27.84
CA LEU A 4 -12.37 -16.08 -27.28
C LEU A 4 -12.78 -14.85 -28.11
N ILE A 5 -13.22 -13.79 -27.44
CA ILE A 5 -13.61 -12.52 -28.06
C ILE A 5 -12.76 -11.42 -27.46
N THR A 6 -12.16 -10.58 -28.29
CA THR A 6 -11.35 -9.43 -27.86
C THR A 6 -12.09 -8.13 -28.12
N GLY A 7 -12.21 -7.26 -27.12
CA GLY A 7 -12.74 -5.91 -27.25
C GLY A 7 -11.75 -4.87 -26.76
N HIS A 8 -11.48 -3.85 -27.57
CA HIS A 8 -10.60 -2.74 -27.19
C HIS A 8 -11.42 -1.63 -26.54
N VAL A 9 -10.95 -1.09 -25.41
CA VAL A 9 -11.58 0.05 -24.74
C VAL A 9 -11.13 1.34 -25.43
N THR A 10 -12.06 2.06 -26.05
CA THR A 10 -11.81 3.35 -26.71
C THR A 10 -12.25 4.51 -25.81
N LYS A 11 -11.58 5.68 -25.94
CA LYS A 11 -11.84 6.87 -25.12
C LYS A 11 -13.24 7.46 -25.30
N GLU A 12 -13.87 7.20 -26.44
CA GLU A 12 -15.23 7.55 -26.73
C GLU A 12 -16.07 6.30 -26.46
N GLY A 13 -16.81 6.26 -25.35
CA GLY A 13 -17.76 5.19 -25.01
C GLY A 13 -18.97 5.12 -25.94
N ALA A 14 -18.80 5.46 -27.22
CA ALA A 14 -19.85 5.50 -28.21
C ALA A 14 -20.04 4.11 -28.83
N ILE A 15 -21.05 3.43 -28.29
CA ILE A 15 -22.06 2.65 -29.02
C ILE A 15 -21.88 1.13 -29.09
N ALA A 16 -20.68 0.56 -28.97
CA ALA A 16 -20.51 -0.91 -28.84
C ALA A 16 -19.16 -1.32 -28.22
N GLY A 17 -18.83 -0.79 -27.05
CA GLY A 17 -17.63 -1.20 -26.33
C GLY A 17 -17.73 -2.63 -25.78
N PRO A 18 -16.63 -3.22 -25.28
CA PRO A 18 -16.65 -4.53 -24.61
C PRO A 18 -17.71 -4.63 -23.49
N GLY A 19 -18.06 -3.51 -22.85
CA GLY A 19 -19.13 -3.40 -21.85
C GLY A 19 -20.49 -3.95 -22.32
N THR A 20 -20.85 -3.78 -23.60
CA THR A 20 -22.12 -4.30 -24.14
C THR A 20 -22.10 -5.84 -24.24
N LEU A 21 -20.93 -6.46 -24.29
CA LEU A 21 -20.82 -7.92 -24.36
C LEU A 21 -20.78 -8.57 -22.97
N GLU A 22 -20.45 -7.82 -21.90
CA GLU A 22 -20.22 -8.36 -20.56
C GLU A 22 -21.40 -9.17 -20.01
N HIS A 23 -22.62 -8.72 -20.28
CA HIS A 23 -23.82 -9.36 -19.77
C HIS A 23 -24.20 -10.62 -20.56
N ILE A 24 -23.80 -10.72 -21.84
CA ILE A 24 -24.15 -11.85 -22.73
C ILE A 24 -23.09 -12.96 -22.79
N VAL A 25 -21.86 -12.72 -22.31
CA VAL A 25 -20.80 -13.74 -22.28
C VAL A 25 -20.72 -14.49 -20.95
N ASP A 26 -20.11 -15.68 -20.94
CA ASP A 26 -19.95 -16.49 -19.73
C ASP A 26 -18.78 -16.04 -18.84
N VAL A 27 -17.71 -15.50 -19.45
CA VAL A 27 -16.51 -15.03 -18.76
C VAL A 27 -16.12 -13.65 -19.30
N VAL A 28 -15.84 -12.71 -18.40
CA VAL A 28 -15.33 -11.37 -18.70
C VAL A 28 -13.99 -11.21 -18.02
N LEU A 29 -12.96 -10.94 -18.82
CA LEU A 29 -11.61 -10.66 -18.35
C LEU A 29 -11.18 -9.27 -18.81
N TYR A 30 -10.60 -8.50 -17.91
CA TYR A 30 -9.99 -7.22 -18.18
C TYR A 30 -8.48 -7.36 -18.14
N PHE A 31 -7.79 -6.85 -19.15
CA PHE A 31 -6.33 -6.80 -19.18
C PHE A 31 -5.87 -5.36 -19.06
N GLU A 32 -5.39 -5.02 -17.88
CA GLU A 32 -5.13 -3.65 -17.44
C GLU A 32 -3.62 -3.44 -17.23
N GLY A 33 -3.15 -2.21 -17.37
CA GLY A 33 -1.78 -1.85 -17.05
C GLY A 33 -1.58 -0.35 -17.13
N GLU A 34 -0.71 0.17 -16.27
CA GLU A 34 -0.30 1.57 -16.35
C GLU A 34 0.60 1.80 -17.57
N PRO A 35 0.52 2.97 -18.25
CA PRO A 35 1.28 3.24 -19.47
C PRO A 35 2.80 3.04 -19.32
N PHE A 36 3.34 3.30 -18.14
CA PHE A 36 4.78 3.24 -17.84
C PHE A 36 5.19 2.01 -17.04
N SER A 37 4.26 1.08 -16.76
CA SER A 37 4.59 -0.20 -16.13
C SER A 37 4.81 -1.26 -17.22
N SER A 38 5.79 -2.13 -17.05
CA SER A 38 5.92 -3.36 -17.87
C SER A 38 4.90 -4.42 -17.44
N TYR A 39 4.30 -4.27 -16.26
CA TYR A 39 3.34 -5.23 -15.72
C TYR A 39 1.94 -5.02 -16.29
N ARG A 40 1.25 -6.12 -16.50
CA ARG A 40 -0.14 -6.20 -16.95
C ARG A 40 -0.91 -7.12 -16.02
N VAL A 41 -2.08 -6.69 -15.61
CA VAL A 41 -2.96 -7.38 -14.68
C VAL A 41 -4.17 -7.90 -15.45
N LEU A 42 -4.36 -9.21 -15.46
CA LEU A 42 -5.54 -9.88 -16.00
C LEU A 42 -6.52 -10.14 -14.86
N ARG A 43 -7.62 -9.39 -14.81
CA ARG A 43 -8.65 -9.48 -13.78
C ARG A 43 -9.89 -10.17 -14.33
N SER A 44 -10.44 -11.13 -13.59
CA SER A 44 -11.77 -11.64 -13.89
C SER A 44 -12.85 -10.73 -13.28
N VAL A 45 -13.81 -10.30 -14.09
CA VAL A 45 -14.97 -9.52 -13.62
C VAL A 45 -16.23 -10.37 -13.59
N LYS A 46 -16.32 -11.34 -14.48
CA LYS A 46 -17.39 -12.35 -14.53
C LYS A 46 -16.77 -13.69 -14.87
N ASN A 47 -17.12 -14.74 -14.14
CA ASN A 47 -16.66 -16.08 -14.43
C ASN A 47 -17.74 -17.08 -14.02
N ARG A 48 -18.46 -17.64 -14.98
CA ARG A 48 -19.47 -18.68 -14.71
C ARG A 48 -18.87 -20.05 -14.39
N PHE A 49 -17.57 -20.22 -14.59
CA PHE A 49 -16.88 -21.50 -14.42
C PHE A 49 -15.85 -21.48 -13.29
N GLY A 50 -15.80 -20.41 -12.49
CA GLY A 50 -14.81 -20.26 -11.43
C GLY A 50 -14.96 -18.95 -10.65
N SER A 51 -13.95 -18.61 -9.86
CA SER A 51 -13.97 -17.36 -9.09
C SER A 51 -13.74 -16.15 -10.00
N THR A 52 -14.38 -15.03 -9.67
CA THR A 52 -14.07 -13.69 -10.21
C THR A 52 -12.93 -13.01 -9.46
N HIS A 53 -12.46 -13.60 -8.37
CA HIS A 53 -11.43 -13.00 -7.53
C HIS A 53 -10.01 -13.42 -7.93
N GLU A 54 -9.85 -14.24 -8.96
CA GLU A 54 -8.54 -14.63 -9.48
C GLU A 54 -7.95 -13.55 -10.37
N VAL A 55 -6.62 -13.39 -10.25
CA VAL A 55 -5.86 -12.37 -10.96
C VAL A 55 -4.56 -12.98 -11.47
N GLY A 56 -4.31 -12.80 -12.76
CA GLY A 56 -3.04 -13.13 -13.40
C GLY A 56 -2.17 -11.89 -13.56
N ILE A 57 -0.89 -11.97 -13.23
CA ILE A 57 0.05 -10.86 -13.40
C ILE A 57 1.09 -11.30 -14.42
N PHE A 58 1.31 -10.46 -15.42
CA PHE A 58 2.21 -10.72 -16.53
C PHE A 58 3.18 -9.56 -16.70
N GLU A 59 4.40 -9.85 -17.11
CA GLU A 59 5.39 -8.87 -17.53
C GLU A 59 5.50 -8.87 -19.06
N MET A 60 5.39 -7.70 -19.67
CA MET A 60 5.63 -7.53 -21.09
C MET A 60 7.14 -7.45 -21.34
N SER A 61 7.70 -8.52 -21.88
CA SER A 61 9.12 -8.64 -22.26
C SER A 61 9.31 -8.51 -23.78
N ASP A 62 10.56 -8.54 -24.22
CA ASP A 62 10.95 -8.68 -25.63
C ASP A 62 10.36 -9.94 -26.30
N ARG A 63 10.15 -11.00 -25.53
CA ARG A 63 9.55 -12.27 -25.97
C ARG A 63 8.02 -12.30 -25.85
N GLY A 64 7.39 -11.21 -25.43
CA GLY A 64 5.94 -11.11 -25.19
C GLY A 64 5.58 -11.21 -23.71
N LEU A 65 4.34 -11.63 -23.41
CA LEU A 65 3.80 -11.72 -22.05
C LEU A 65 4.35 -12.95 -21.32
N ILE A 66 5.08 -12.71 -20.24
CA ILE A 66 5.60 -13.75 -19.34
C ILE A 66 4.81 -13.72 -18.04
N GLU A 67 4.34 -14.87 -17.57
CA GLU A 67 3.65 -14.99 -16.29
C GLU A 67 4.59 -14.68 -15.11
N VAL A 68 4.12 -13.83 -14.19
CA VAL A 68 4.84 -13.50 -12.96
C VAL A 68 4.36 -14.42 -11.83
N GLY A 69 5.15 -15.46 -11.53
CA GLY A 69 4.80 -16.44 -10.50
C GLY A 69 4.71 -15.86 -9.08
N ASN A 70 5.59 -14.92 -8.72
CA ASN A 70 5.59 -14.25 -7.42
C ASN A 70 5.58 -12.72 -7.55
N PRO A 71 4.41 -12.11 -7.80
CA PRO A 71 4.31 -10.67 -8.08
C PRO A 71 4.82 -9.80 -6.93
N SER A 72 4.56 -10.19 -5.68
CA SER A 72 5.01 -9.44 -4.50
C SER A 72 6.54 -9.32 -4.44
N GLN A 73 7.30 -10.38 -4.80
CA GLN A 73 8.77 -10.28 -4.86
C GLN A 73 9.23 -9.32 -5.94
N VAL A 74 8.54 -9.30 -7.08
CA VAL A 74 8.86 -8.44 -8.20
C VAL A 74 8.61 -6.96 -7.85
N PHE A 75 7.46 -6.66 -7.25
CA PHE A 75 7.13 -5.30 -6.81
C PHE A 75 7.98 -4.79 -5.65
N LEU A 76 8.54 -5.71 -4.84
CA LEU A 76 9.46 -5.41 -3.75
C LEU A 76 10.94 -5.59 -4.13
N SER A 77 11.27 -5.76 -5.41
CA SER A 77 12.66 -6.03 -5.83
C SER A 77 13.65 -4.92 -5.46
N ALA A 78 13.20 -3.66 -5.46
CA ALA A 78 13.99 -2.51 -5.06
C ALA A 78 13.79 -2.10 -3.59
N TYR A 79 12.89 -2.77 -2.88
CA TYR A 79 12.57 -2.46 -1.49
C TYR A 79 13.79 -2.67 -0.60
N LYS A 80 14.05 -1.70 0.28
CA LYS A 80 15.13 -1.77 1.27
C LYS A 80 14.53 -1.54 2.65
N ASP A 81 14.66 -2.56 3.50
CA ASP A 81 14.17 -2.49 4.88
C ASP A 81 14.78 -1.31 5.64
N GLY A 82 13.95 -0.64 6.44
CA GLY A 82 14.36 0.57 7.18
C GLY A 82 14.64 1.81 6.33
N THR A 83 14.09 1.91 5.11
CA THR A 83 14.13 3.15 4.32
C THR A 83 13.11 4.15 4.86
N MET A 84 13.53 5.40 5.08
CA MET A 84 12.62 6.47 5.53
C MET A 84 11.62 6.80 4.43
N GLY A 85 10.37 7.02 4.82
CA GLY A 85 9.29 7.28 3.87
C GLY A 85 8.84 6.05 3.09
N SER A 86 9.30 4.84 3.38
CA SER A 86 8.94 3.62 2.64
C SER A 86 8.31 2.58 3.57
N VAL A 87 7.07 2.18 3.31
CA VAL A 87 6.34 1.19 4.12
C VAL A 87 5.66 0.18 3.20
N VAL A 88 5.76 -1.10 3.55
CA VAL A 88 5.11 -2.17 2.80
C VAL A 88 3.71 -2.42 3.32
N VAL A 89 2.76 -2.58 2.40
CA VAL A 89 1.36 -2.84 2.69
C VAL A 89 0.92 -4.12 1.98
N PRO A 90 0.28 -5.06 2.69
CA PRO A 90 -0.36 -6.20 2.05
C PRO A 90 -1.74 -5.77 1.55
N THR A 91 -1.87 -5.65 0.23
CA THR A 91 -3.12 -5.35 -0.46
C THR A 91 -3.81 -6.62 -0.96
N LEU A 92 -5.09 -6.52 -1.34
CA LEU A 92 -5.81 -7.56 -2.04
C LEU A 92 -6.15 -7.10 -3.45
N GLU A 93 -5.72 -7.87 -4.44
CA GLU A 93 -6.15 -7.72 -5.81
C GLU A 93 -7.06 -8.92 -6.14
N GLY A 94 -8.38 -8.69 -6.04
CA GLY A 94 -9.35 -9.78 -5.95
C GLY A 94 -9.19 -10.56 -4.64
N ASN A 95 -8.84 -11.85 -4.73
CA ASN A 95 -8.54 -12.72 -3.59
C ASN A 95 -7.04 -12.88 -3.36
N ARG A 96 -6.20 -12.43 -4.31
CA ARG A 96 -4.76 -12.61 -4.26
C ARG A 96 -4.15 -11.52 -3.37
N PRO A 97 -3.49 -11.88 -2.26
CA PRO A 97 -2.71 -10.92 -1.49
C PRO A 97 -1.46 -10.52 -2.27
N LEU A 98 -1.18 -9.22 -2.31
CA LEU A 98 -0.02 -8.62 -2.95
C LEU A 98 0.65 -7.67 -1.97
N LEU A 99 1.95 -7.81 -1.73
CA LEU A 99 2.67 -6.80 -0.96
C LEU A 99 3.19 -5.71 -1.89
N VAL A 100 2.90 -4.47 -1.51
CA VAL A 100 3.24 -3.29 -2.30
C VAL A 100 3.93 -2.28 -1.41
N GLU A 101 5.02 -1.70 -1.92
CA GLU A 101 5.73 -0.62 -1.25
C GLU A 101 5.03 0.72 -1.51
N ILE A 102 4.63 1.38 -0.43
CA ILE A 102 4.16 2.77 -0.42
C ILE A 102 5.33 3.67 -0.03
N GLN A 103 5.65 4.61 -0.91
CA GLN A 103 6.67 5.62 -0.70
C GLN A 103 6.02 6.97 -0.45
N ALA A 104 6.59 7.75 0.45
CA ALA A 104 6.22 9.12 0.71
C ALA A 104 7.47 9.99 0.84
N LEU A 105 7.38 11.21 0.33
CA LEU A 105 8.38 12.26 0.49
C LEU A 105 7.67 13.52 0.97
N THR A 106 8.08 14.01 2.13
CA THR A 106 7.65 15.29 2.68
C THR A 106 8.80 16.29 2.64
N THR A 107 8.57 17.50 2.15
CA THR A 107 9.58 18.57 2.18
C THR A 107 8.97 19.90 2.62
N PRO A 108 9.66 20.69 3.45
CA PRO A 108 9.19 22.02 3.82
C PRO A 108 8.99 22.91 2.59
N ASN A 109 7.85 23.61 2.56
CA ASN A 109 7.52 24.64 1.58
C ASN A 109 7.16 25.94 2.33
N SER A 110 7.82 27.03 1.98
CA SER A 110 7.68 28.33 2.66
C SER A 110 7.10 29.43 1.79
N PHE A 111 6.95 29.22 0.49
CA PHE A 111 6.68 30.31 -0.47
C PHE A 111 5.45 30.10 -1.34
N THR A 112 4.95 28.87 -1.42
CA THR A 112 3.76 28.53 -2.24
C THR A 112 2.81 27.65 -1.46
N PRO A 113 1.52 27.55 -1.88
CA PRO A 113 0.64 26.52 -1.36
C PRO A 113 1.31 25.15 -1.50
N PRO A 114 1.39 24.35 -0.42
CA PRO A 114 2.10 23.08 -0.49
C PRO A 114 1.47 22.12 -1.49
N ARG A 115 2.33 21.48 -2.28
CA ARG A 115 1.94 20.52 -3.31
C ARG A 115 1.58 19.20 -2.67
N ARG A 116 0.53 18.58 -3.19
CA ARG A 116 0.10 17.22 -2.81
C ARG A 116 0.04 16.42 -4.09
N ILE A 117 0.82 15.36 -4.19
CA ILE A 117 0.98 14.59 -5.41
C ILE A 117 0.78 13.12 -5.06
N THR A 118 -0.05 12.42 -5.83
CA THR A 118 -0.24 10.98 -5.70
C THR A 118 0.10 10.28 -7.01
N ASN A 119 0.72 9.12 -6.90
CA ASN A 119 0.84 8.16 -7.98
C ASN A 119 0.47 6.77 -7.45
N GLY A 120 -0.52 6.13 -8.06
CA GLY A 120 -1.01 4.81 -7.63
C GLY A 120 -1.97 4.81 -6.44
N VAL A 121 -2.27 5.95 -5.81
CA VAL A 121 -3.31 6.09 -4.77
C VAL A 121 -4.32 7.19 -5.12
N ASP A 122 -5.53 7.07 -4.59
CA ASP A 122 -6.55 8.11 -4.71
C ASP A 122 -6.12 9.42 -4.03
N PHE A 123 -6.35 10.54 -4.72
CA PHE A 123 -5.95 11.86 -4.25
C PHE A 123 -6.76 12.31 -3.03
N ASN A 124 -8.07 12.04 -3.00
CA ASN A 124 -8.92 12.44 -1.87
C ASN A 124 -8.58 11.65 -0.61
N ARG A 125 -8.26 10.36 -0.74
CA ARG A 125 -7.73 9.51 0.33
C ARG A 125 -6.46 10.10 0.94
N LEU A 126 -5.52 10.58 0.12
CA LEU A 126 -4.33 11.28 0.61
C LEU A 126 -4.71 12.51 1.45
N LEU A 127 -5.64 13.35 0.97
CA LEU A 127 -6.06 14.55 1.69
C LEU A 127 -6.65 14.23 3.07
N LEU A 128 -7.49 13.20 3.15
CA LEU A 128 -8.10 12.74 4.40
C LEU A 128 -7.03 12.24 5.39
N ILE A 129 -6.09 11.42 4.91
CA ILE A 129 -5.00 10.90 5.76
C ILE A 129 -4.12 12.04 6.29
N ILE A 130 -3.76 13.02 5.44
CA ILE A 130 -3.00 14.21 5.88
C ILE A 130 -3.77 14.99 6.95
N ALA A 131 -5.09 15.16 6.78
CA ALA A 131 -5.92 15.86 7.75
C ALA A 131 -5.95 15.13 9.10
N VAL A 132 -6.09 13.79 9.09
CA VAL A 132 -6.07 12.97 10.30
C VAL A 132 -4.70 13.00 10.97
N LEU A 133 -3.60 12.84 10.21
CA LEU A 133 -2.24 12.95 10.74
C LEU A 133 -1.99 14.31 11.41
N THR A 134 -2.48 15.38 10.80
CA THR A 134 -2.34 16.74 11.32
C THR A 134 -3.15 16.92 12.61
N LYS A 135 -4.44 16.57 12.58
CA LYS A 135 -5.37 16.87 13.68
C LYS A 135 -5.28 15.89 14.84
N ARG A 136 -5.03 14.61 14.57
CA ARG A 136 -5.10 13.51 15.55
C ARG A 136 -3.74 13.00 15.99
N ALA A 137 -2.74 13.01 15.09
CA ALA A 137 -1.37 12.62 15.43
C ALA A 137 -0.42 13.81 15.68
N GLY A 138 -0.88 15.04 15.47
CA GLY A 138 -0.15 16.27 15.80
C GLY A 138 1.02 16.59 14.87
N LEU A 139 1.08 16.00 13.67
CA LEU A 139 2.14 16.29 12.70
C LEU A 139 1.87 17.65 12.04
N LYS A 140 2.88 18.52 11.96
CA LYS A 140 2.77 19.85 11.35
C LYS A 140 2.95 19.76 9.83
N LEU A 141 2.00 19.12 9.16
CA LEU A 141 2.05 18.89 7.70
C LEU A 141 1.53 20.07 6.87
N PHE A 142 1.03 21.13 7.50
CA PHE A 142 0.35 22.24 6.81
C PHE A 142 1.25 23.01 5.83
N ASN A 143 2.57 22.99 6.03
CA ASN A 143 3.58 23.66 5.21
C ASN A 143 4.52 22.66 4.52
N GLN A 144 4.09 21.42 4.34
CA GLN A 144 4.89 20.37 3.71
C GLN A 144 4.33 20.07 2.33
N ASP A 145 5.17 20.11 1.31
CA ASP A 145 4.89 19.38 0.07
C ASP A 145 4.89 17.89 0.41
N ILE A 146 3.89 17.15 -0.07
CA ILE A 146 3.72 15.72 0.21
C ILE A 146 3.52 14.98 -1.12
N ILE A 147 4.42 14.06 -1.41
CA ILE A 147 4.35 13.19 -2.58
C ILE A 147 4.19 11.77 -2.05
N VAL A 148 3.19 11.03 -2.56
CA VAL A 148 2.99 9.61 -2.27
C VAL A 148 3.01 8.82 -3.56
N ASN A 149 3.76 7.72 -3.58
CA ASN A 149 3.95 6.86 -4.73
C ASN A 149 3.76 5.39 -4.35
N VAL A 150 3.05 4.65 -5.19
CA VAL A 150 2.98 3.19 -5.14
C VAL A 150 4.04 2.63 -6.08
N THR A 151 4.92 1.79 -5.55
CA THR A 151 6.02 1.22 -6.33
C THR A 151 5.51 0.13 -7.29
N GLY A 152 6.22 -0.07 -8.41
CA GLY A 152 5.83 -1.08 -9.42
C GLY A 152 4.75 -0.63 -10.41
N GLY A 153 4.32 0.64 -10.36
CA GLY A 153 3.30 1.17 -11.26
C GLY A 153 1.91 0.59 -11.01
N LEU A 154 1.66 0.10 -9.79
CA LEU A 154 0.36 -0.41 -9.38
C LEU A 154 -0.55 0.72 -8.91
N ARG A 155 -1.86 0.51 -9.07
CA ARG A 155 -2.87 1.29 -8.36
C ARG A 155 -3.44 0.48 -7.22
N VAL A 156 -3.51 1.08 -6.05
CA VAL A 156 -4.13 0.48 -4.86
C VAL A 156 -5.33 1.32 -4.45
N ASN A 157 -6.50 0.69 -4.43
CA ASN A 157 -7.76 1.36 -4.10
C ASN A 157 -8.56 0.54 -3.09
N GLU A 158 -8.09 0.52 -1.85
CA GLU A 158 -8.81 -0.13 -0.76
C GLU A 158 -8.50 0.53 0.61
N PRO A 159 -9.35 0.37 1.62
CA PRO A 159 -9.12 0.97 2.94
C PRO A 159 -7.87 0.45 3.66
N ALA A 160 -7.40 -0.76 3.37
CA ALA A 160 -6.27 -1.36 4.09
C ALA A 160 -4.95 -0.62 3.90
N VAL A 161 -4.82 0.22 2.87
CA VAL A 161 -3.59 0.96 2.59
C VAL A 161 -3.42 2.21 3.44
N ASP A 162 -4.47 2.67 4.12
CA ASP A 162 -4.46 3.97 4.79
C ASP A 162 -3.38 4.06 5.87
N LEU A 163 -3.25 3.02 6.68
CA LEU A 163 -2.22 2.96 7.72
C LEU A 163 -0.80 2.94 7.13
N GLY A 164 -0.61 2.28 5.99
CA GLY A 164 0.68 2.28 5.29
C GLY A 164 1.05 3.65 4.74
N ILE A 165 0.11 4.32 4.07
CA ILE A 165 0.27 5.70 3.59
C ILE A 165 0.57 6.64 4.77
N ALA A 166 -0.20 6.53 5.85
CA ALA A 166 -0.01 7.35 7.04
C ALA A 166 1.37 7.15 7.67
N SER A 167 1.83 5.90 7.73
CA SER A 167 3.13 5.53 8.28
C SER A 167 4.29 6.00 7.38
N ALA A 168 4.15 5.91 6.06
CA ALA A 168 5.14 6.40 5.11
C ALA A 168 5.29 7.93 5.20
N ILE A 169 4.18 8.68 5.21
CA ILE A 169 4.20 10.15 5.37
C ILE A 169 4.86 10.54 6.69
N ALA A 170 4.47 9.89 7.79
CA ALA A 170 5.04 10.16 9.10
C ALA A 170 6.53 9.80 9.19
N SER A 171 6.93 8.70 8.54
CA SER A 171 8.32 8.26 8.45
C SER A 171 9.18 9.31 7.73
N SER A 172 8.72 9.82 6.59
CA SER A 172 9.42 10.88 5.86
C SER A 172 9.43 12.20 6.63
N PHE A 173 8.31 12.59 7.25
CA PHE A 173 8.22 13.86 7.98
C PHE A 173 9.10 13.93 9.23
N ARG A 174 9.32 12.79 9.88
CA ARG A 174 10.10 12.70 11.12
C ARG A 174 11.56 12.26 10.89
N ASP A 175 11.97 12.03 9.65
CA ASP A 175 13.23 11.35 9.33
C ASP A 175 13.44 10.09 10.20
N ALA A 176 12.36 9.31 10.36
CA ALA A 176 12.30 8.16 11.25
C ALA A 176 12.01 6.90 10.44
N LYS A 177 12.86 5.89 10.55
CA LYS A 177 12.71 4.63 9.83
C LYS A 177 11.52 3.84 10.37
N PRO A 178 10.77 3.10 9.54
CA PRO A 178 9.92 2.04 10.04
C PRO A 178 10.77 0.99 10.78
N ILE A 179 10.17 0.28 11.74
CA ILE A 179 10.84 -0.87 12.36
C ILE A 179 11.14 -1.95 11.31
N SER A 180 12.17 -2.77 11.56
CA SER A 180 12.64 -3.76 10.60
C SER A 180 11.57 -4.80 10.25
N GLY A 181 11.42 -5.07 8.96
CA GLY A 181 10.50 -6.07 8.43
C GLY A 181 9.04 -5.73 8.73
N LEU A 182 8.68 -4.44 8.80
CA LEU A 182 7.32 -3.98 9.06
C LEU A 182 6.45 -4.03 7.79
N VAL A 183 5.32 -4.71 7.90
CA VAL A 183 4.14 -4.44 7.08
C VAL A 183 3.09 -3.67 7.88
N ALA A 184 2.32 -2.82 7.22
CA ALA A 184 1.25 -2.06 7.85
C ALA A 184 -0.06 -2.23 7.08
N LEU A 185 -1.15 -2.54 7.77
CA LEU A 185 -2.48 -2.68 7.17
C LEU A 185 -3.56 -2.16 8.12
N GLY A 186 -4.52 -1.40 7.60
CA GLY A 186 -5.62 -0.88 8.40
C GLY A 186 -6.26 0.35 7.79
N GLU A 187 -7.55 0.52 8.02
CA GLU A 187 -8.31 1.70 7.62
C GLU A 187 -8.15 2.81 8.69
N VAL A 188 -7.98 4.05 8.23
CA VAL A 188 -7.84 5.22 9.11
C VAL A 188 -9.15 5.98 9.17
N GLY A 189 -9.78 6.02 10.34
CA GLY A 189 -10.96 6.83 10.59
C GLY A 189 -10.63 8.31 10.82
N LEU A 190 -11.61 9.19 10.62
CA LEU A 190 -11.44 10.64 10.78
C LEU A 190 -11.21 11.09 12.24
N ASN A 191 -11.55 10.23 13.22
CA ASN A 191 -11.22 10.48 14.62
C ASN A 191 -9.80 10.01 14.98
N GLY A 192 -9.09 9.41 14.02
CA GLY A 192 -7.74 8.86 14.19
C GLY A 192 -7.74 7.43 14.73
N GLU A 193 -8.91 6.80 14.84
CA GLU A 193 -9.07 5.39 15.15
C GLU A 193 -8.61 4.52 13.98
N LEU A 194 -8.10 3.33 14.30
CA LEU A 194 -7.79 2.31 13.30
C LEU A 194 -8.89 1.27 13.26
N ARG A 195 -9.35 0.97 12.04
CA ARG A 195 -10.46 0.05 11.79
C ARG A 195 -9.97 -1.21 11.09
N GLY A 196 -10.53 -2.35 11.47
CA GLY A 196 -10.22 -3.65 10.87
C GLY A 196 -10.55 -3.69 9.38
N VAL A 197 -9.83 -4.54 8.65
CA VAL A 197 -9.95 -4.71 7.19
C VAL A 197 -10.29 -6.16 6.86
N SER A 198 -10.73 -6.42 5.62
CA SER A 198 -11.08 -7.76 5.18
C SER A 198 -9.85 -8.66 5.00
N HIS A 199 -10.05 -9.97 5.21
CA HIS A 199 -9.08 -11.05 4.96
C HIS A 199 -7.68 -10.82 5.56
N VAL A 200 -7.63 -10.39 6.82
CA VAL A 200 -6.38 -10.12 7.55
C VAL A 200 -5.45 -11.34 7.56
N GLU A 201 -5.99 -12.54 7.74
CA GLU A 201 -5.21 -13.80 7.75
C GLU A 201 -4.43 -13.99 6.43
N ARG A 202 -5.09 -13.87 5.27
CA ARG A 202 -4.43 -13.98 3.96
C ARG A 202 -3.34 -12.95 3.74
N ARG A 203 -3.58 -11.71 4.17
CA ARG A 203 -2.62 -10.60 4.08
C ARG A 203 -1.37 -10.89 4.91
N ILE A 204 -1.56 -11.39 6.13
CA ILE A 204 -0.47 -11.73 7.04
C ILE A 204 0.27 -12.97 6.54
N ALA A 205 -0.44 -13.99 6.05
CA ALA A 205 0.16 -15.20 5.48
C ALA A 205 1.11 -14.88 4.33
N GLU A 206 0.72 -13.97 3.43
CA GLU A 206 1.58 -13.51 2.35
C GLU A 206 2.80 -12.72 2.88
N ALA A 207 2.62 -11.87 3.90
CA ALA A 207 3.72 -11.16 4.52
C ALA A 207 4.76 -12.12 5.14
N ILE A 208 4.29 -13.16 5.83
CA ILE A 208 5.14 -14.23 6.39
C ILE A 208 5.86 -14.97 5.26
N ARG A 209 5.16 -15.33 4.18
CA ARG A 209 5.73 -16.03 3.02
C ARG A 209 6.89 -15.25 2.39
N LEU A 210 6.85 -13.93 2.45
CA LEU A 210 7.91 -13.04 1.96
C LEU A 210 8.96 -12.66 3.01
N GLY A 211 8.87 -13.18 4.23
CA GLY A 211 9.86 -13.00 5.29
C GLY A 211 9.74 -11.72 6.10
N PHE A 212 8.57 -11.06 6.07
CA PHE A 212 8.30 -9.93 6.97
C PHE A 212 8.14 -10.40 8.41
N LYS A 213 8.61 -9.58 9.36
CA LYS A 213 8.78 -9.95 10.76
C LYS A 213 7.79 -9.27 11.69
N SER A 214 7.21 -8.15 11.27
CA SER A 214 6.29 -7.36 12.08
C SER A 214 5.10 -6.93 11.25
N CYS A 215 3.90 -6.96 11.84
CA CYS A 215 2.67 -6.47 11.21
C CYS A 215 2.00 -5.44 12.12
N LEU A 216 1.98 -4.18 11.70
CA LEU A 216 1.26 -3.09 12.35
C LEU A 216 -0.19 -3.07 11.86
N MET A 217 -1.13 -3.23 12.78
CA MET A 217 -2.53 -3.44 12.43
C MET A 217 -3.51 -2.92 13.50
N PRO A 218 -4.77 -2.63 13.12
CA PRO A 218 -5.83 -2.33 14.05
C PRO A 218 -5.98 -3.42 15.11
N ARG A 219 -6.30 -3.02 16.34
CA ARG A 219 -6.73 -3.96 17.38
C ARG A 219 -7.99 -4.69 16.92
N LEU A 220 -7.89 -6.01 16.83
CA LEU A 220 -9.00 -6.85 16.39
C LEU A 220 -9.95 -7.15 17.54
N PRO A 221 -11.26 -7.33 17.26
CA PRO A 221 -12.18 -7.93 18.21
C PRO A 221 -11.68 -9.32 18.67
N PRO A 222 -11.94 -9.73 19.93
CA PRO A 222 -11.41 -10.99 20.47
C PRO A 222 -11.69 -12.23 19.62
N VAL A 223 -12.88 -12.32 19.02
CA VAL A 223 -13.30 -13.44 18.16
C VAL A 223 -12.42 -13.55 16.92
N ILE A 224 -12.22 -12.44 16.21
CA ILE A 224 -11.38 -12.39 15.00
C ILE A 224 -9.91 -12.60 15.38
N ALA A 225 -9.48 -12.06 16.51
CA ALA A 225 -8.11 -12.24 17.01
C ALA A 225 -7.80 -13.72 17.29
N SER A 226 -8.75 -14.49 17.85
CA SER A 226 -8.56 -15.94 18.04
C SER A 226 -8.46 -16.70 16.71
N GLU A 227 -9.31 -16.40 15.74
CA GLU A 227 -9.28 -17.05 14.41
C GLU A 227 -7.96 -16.77 13.66
N VAL A 228 -7.49 -15.51 13.71
CA VAL A 228 -6.23 -15.10 13.09
C VAL A 228 -5.06 -15.81 13.78
N LYS A 229 -5.01 -15.83 15.12
CA LYS A 229 -3.93 -16.52 15.86
C LYS A 229 -3.93 -18.03 15.63
N GLN A 230 -5.12 -18.63 15.51
CA GLN A 230 -5.25 -20.06 15.26
C GLN A 230 -4.83 -20.43 13.83
N SER A 231 -5.15 -19.58 12.85
CA SER A 231 -4.75 -19.80 11.45
C SER A 231 -3.25 -19.59 11.25
N LEU A 232 -2.64 -18.71 12.04
CA LEU A 232 -1.21 -18.38 11.98
C LEU A 232 -0.36 -19.21 12.94
N HIS A 233 -0.85 -20.37 13.43
CA HIS A 233 -0.27 -21.20 14.51
C HIS A 233 1.21 -21.62 14.36
N SER A 234 1.89 -21.23 13.28
CA SER A 234 3.27 -21.58 12.92
C SER A 234 4.19 -20.38 12.61
N ALA A 235 3.72 -19.13 12.74
CA ALA A 235 4.37 -17.98 12.10
C ALA A 235 5.20 -17.08 13.03
N GLU A 236 6.45 -16.80 12.62
CA GLU A 236 7.38 -15.85 13.25
C GLU A 236 7.09 -14.37 12.93
N ILE A 237 5.81 -13.97 12.88
CA ILE A 237 5.45 -12.55 12.69
C ILE A 237 4.92 -11.92 13.99
N GLN A 238 5.53 -10.82 14.41
CA GLN A 238 5.09 -10.04 15.54
C GLN A 238 3.89 -9.17 15.14
N LEU A 239 2.73 -9.43 15.73
CA LEU A 239 1.54 -8.59 15.54
C LEU A 239 1.56 -7.40 16.51
N ILE A 240 1.54 -6.19 15.96
CA ILE A 240 1.52 -4.93 16.71
C ILE A 240 0.13 -4.32 16.57
N GLU A 241 -0.75 -4.67 17.51
CA GLU A 241 -2.14 -4.24 17.54
C GLU A 241 -2.31 -2.86 18.18
N VAL A 242 -2.90 -1.93 17.45
CA VAL A 242 -3.02 -0.51 17.85
C VAL A 242 -4.44 0.02 17.66
N GLY A 243 -4.87 0.93 18.54
CA GLY A 243 -6.22 1.51 18.49
C GLY A 243 -6.31 2.82 17.70
N SER A 244 -5.19 3.50 17.48
CA SER A 244 -5.15 4.81 16.82
C SER A 244 -3.92 5.01 15.95
N VAL A 245 -4.02 5.89 14.96
CA VAL A 245 -2.88 6.32 14.13
C VAL A 245 -1.74 6.86 14.98
N ALA A 246 -2.02 7.69 16.01
CA ALA A 246 -0.98 8.26 16.85
C ALA A 246 -0.17 7.17 17.59
N GLU A 247 -0.86 6.15 18.11
CA GLU A 247 -0.23 4.98 18.73
C GLU A 247 0.56 4.16 17.70
N ALA A 248 -0.01 3.96 16.51
CA ALA A 248 0.62 3.23 15.42
C ALA A 248 1.96 3.84 15.01
N LEU A 249 2.01 5.17 14.82
CA LEU A 249 3.23 5.88 14.47
C LEU A 249 4.29 5.83 15.57
N ARG A 250 3.88 5.73 16.85
CA ARG A 250 4.80 5.63 17.99
C ARG A 250 5.46 4.25 18.08
N LEU A 251 4.75 3.20 17.70
CA LEU A 251 5.22 1.81 17.79
C LEU A 251 5.86 1.32 16.48
N GLY A 252 5.37 1.78 15.34
CA GLY A 252 5.82 1.35 14.01
C GLY A 252 7.04 2.10 13.48
N LEU A 253 7.41 3.25 14.05
CA LEU A 253 8.58 4.02 13.66
C LEU A 253 9.67 3.99 14.74
N THR A 254 10.92 3.91 14.34
CA THR A 254 12.07 4.05 15.22
C THR A 254 12.07 5.44 15.86
N ARG A 255 12.48 5.55 17.12
CA ARG A 255 12.71 6.84 17.75
C ARG A 255 13.88 7.53 17.04
N GLU A 256 13.74 8.83 16.77
CA GLU A 256 14.77 9.66 16.13
C GLU A 256 16.16 9.36 16.72
N PRO A 257 17.19 9.13 15.90
CA PRO A 257 18.54 9.38 16.37
C PRO A 257 18.60 10.88 16.65
N LYS A 258 18.74 11.28 17.92
CA LYS A 258 19.11 12.66 18.24
C LYS A 258 20.37 12.96 17.42
N ILE A 259 20.24 13.81 16.40
CA ILE A 259 21.40 14.44 15.78
C ILE A 259 22.11 15.15 16.93
N GLN A 260 23.25 14.60 17.36
CA GLN A 260 24.13 15.30 18.27
C GLN A 260 24.56 16.54 17.52
N ASN A 261 23.89 17.67 17.80
CA ASN A 261 24.41 18.98 17.45
C ASN A 261 25.84 19.01 17.99
N ALA A 262 26.81 18.96 17.08
CA ALA A 262 28.20 19.25 17.36
C ALA A 262 28.22 20.66 17.96
N LYS A 263 28.22 20.72 19.29
CA LYS A 263 28.44 21.94 20.04
C LYS A 263 29.71 22.57 19.51
N GLY A 264 29.59 23.82 19.07
CA GLY A 264 30.71 24.63 18.63
C GLY A 264 31.86 24.55 19.62
N LYS A 265 33.03 24.14 19.13
CA LYS A 265 34.26 24.70 19.65
C LYS A 265 34.42 26.07 19.01
N ASN A 266 33.90 27.06 19.74
CA ASN A 266 34.51 28.38 19.79
C ASN A 266 35.98 28.16 20.19
N THR A 267 36.89 28.30 19.23
CA THR A 267 38.29 28.66 19.51
C THR A 267 38.57 29.93 18.73
N GLY A 268 38.13 31.04 19.33
CA GLY A 268 38.77 32.33 19.17
C GLY A 268 39.50 32.67 20.47
N GLN A 269 40.70 33.22 20.30
CA GLN A 269 41.57 33.91 21.28
C GLN A 269 42.51 33.04 22.12
N ALA A 270 43.75 32.90 21.64
CA ALA A 270 44.88 33.71 22.12
C ALA A 270 45.83 34.00 20.94
#